data_AF-A0A8J1Z1A2-F1
#
_entry.id   AF-A0A8J1Z1A2-F1
#
_cell.length_a   1.000
_cell.length_b   1.000
_cell.length_c   1.000
_cell.angle_alpha   90.00
_cell.angle_beta   90.00
_cell.angle_gamma   90.00
#
_symmetry.space_group_name_H-M   'P 1'
#
loop_
_entity.id
_entity.type
_entity.pdbx_description
1 polymer ?
#
loop_
_entity_poly.entity_id
_entity_poly.type
_entity_poly.pdbx_seq_one_letter_code
_entity_poly.pdbx_strand_id
1 'polypeptide(L)'
;MPPFARASCSAFSSSSQALVSRRACGGLFRIGASSSSSSGFSRNREFGILLSRPTYLGFASGRNQRTLMTVTRAAQQKLSPVFGGTPWDGFGVHNLPYGVFSTPGGSGGQTRIGVAVGSKILDCSVLADHGVLPSCLKCATLNDFMAQPKSVWNEVRTTLQEVVTDFDQFSTKHKIDGGVLVDRTIATMHLPCHIGDYTDFYASREHATNVGMMFRDPAKALLPNWLHLPVGYHGRASSVLVSPQSVVRPKGQAVAKDAPEGPPSFGPSKLVDFELEVGAFVGGPPMQIGETLTLQEAEDRLFGLVLLNDWSARDLQKWEYVPLGPFTAKNFGTIISPWVVPLAALEKFRVPTPAQVDPVPLPYLRQAEGTKGNVDLSLSVTLESGSSGRKKKVTESNLKYMYWSLAQQLCHHASGGCNMQPGDLIGTGTISGPGAGERGCLLEITWAGRDEVDMGGGETRKFLQDGDTCIISGMAASDSEEEGVRINFGECVSKVLPATHKFF
;
A
#
# COMPACT_ATOMS: atom_id res chain seq x y z
N MET A 1 -36.70 64.18 -18.73
CA MET A 1 -37.45 63.67 -17.56
C MET A 1 -36.60 62.58 -16.90
N PRO A 2 -36.01 62.86 -15.72
CA PRO A 2 -35.15 61.97 -14.91
C PRO A 2 -36.02 61.28 -13.80
N PRO A 3 -35.52 60.54 -12.75
CA PRO A 3 -34.17 60.59 -12.16
C PRO A 3 -33.52 59.32 -11.54
N PHE A 4 -32.18 59.39 -11.38
CA PHE A 4 -31.30 59.07 -10.21
C PHE A 4 -31.40 57.70 -9.48
N ALA A 5 -30.35 57.07 -8.90
CA ALA A 5 -29.17 57.61 -8.22
C ALA A 5 -28.00 56.58 -8.02
N ARG A 6 -26.77 57.12 -7.97
CA ARG A 6 -25.61 56.92 -7.04
C ARG A 6 -25.33 55.53 -6.43
N ALA A 7 -24.15 54.92 -6.61
CA ALA A 7 -22.78 55.25 -6.13
C ALA A 7 -22.54 55.03 -4.62
N SER A 8 -21.65 54.09 -4.27
CA SER A 8 -20.67 54.23 -3.17
C SER A 8 -19.56 53.18 -3.25
N CYS A 9 -18.36 53.62 -3.63
CA CYS A 9 -17.10 53.05 -3.15
C CYS A 9 -16.92 53.43 -1.68
N SER A 10 -16.41 52.50 -0.87
CA SER A 10 -15.78 52.81 0.42
C SER A 10 -14.39 52.20 0.45
N ALA A 11 -13.41 53.09 0.46
CA ALA A 11 -12.03 52.80 0.83
C ALA A 11 -11.96 52.42 2.32
N PHE A 12 -11.01 51.56 2.69
CA PHE A 12 -10.30 51.72 3.96
C PHE A 12 -8.82 51.42 3.80
N SER A 13 -8.07 52.31 4.43
CA SER A 13 -6.64 52.55 4.39
C SER A 13 -5.81 51.50 5.11
N SER A 14 -4.58 51.36 4.60
CA SER A 14 -3.35 51.01 5.30
C SER A 14 -3.24 51.50 6.75
N SER A 15 -2.61 50.70 7.62
CA SER A 15 -1.69 51.16 8.67
C SER A 15 -0.84 50.01 9.19
N SER A 16 0.49 50.17 9.06
CA SER A 16 1.55 49.39 9.69
C SER A 16 1.66 49.69 11.18
N GLN A 17 2.11 48.70 11.98
CA GLN A 17 2.93 48.82 13.20
C GLN A 17 3.13 47.37 13.72
N ALA A 18 4.30 46.73 13.59
CA ALA A 18 5.58 46.97 14.28
C ALA A 18 5.43 47.05 15.80
N LEU A 19 5.69 45.94 16.49
CA LEU A 19 6.01 45.94 17.92
C LEU A 19 7.19 45.01 18.18
N VAL A 20 8.34 45.66 18.27
CA VAL A 20 9.61 45.20 18.80
C VAL A 20 9.47 45.13 20.33
N SER A 21 9.90 44.03 20.94
CA SER A 21 10.28 44.02 22.36
C SER A 21 11.66 43.41 22.51
N ARG A 22 12.61 44.29 22.88
CA ARG A 22 13.95 43.98 23.36
C ARG A 22 13.86 43.42 24.78
N ARG A 23 14.64 42.37 25.08
CA ARG A 23 15.46 42.34 26.31
C ARG A 23 16.81 41.68 26.01
N ALA A 24 17.86 42.42 26.35
CA ALA A 24 19.25 42.02 26.33
C ALA A 24 19.71 41.72 27.77
N CYS A 25 20.59 40.72 27.89
CA CYS A 25 21.69 40.54 28.85
C CYS A 25 22.42 39.30 28.31
N GLY A 26 23.67 39.32 27.83
CA GLY A 26 24.85 39.98 28.37
C GLY A 26 25.74 38.89 28.98
N GLY A 27 26.78 38.44 28.25
CA GLY A 27 27.72 37.44 28.75
C GLY A 27 28.73 36.97 27.69
N LEU A 28 29.80 37.74 27.52
CA LEU A 28 31.04 37.34 26.81
C LEU A 28 31.59 36.02 27.37
N PHE A 29 32.21 35.17 26.55
CA PHE A 29 33.55 34.63 26.84
C PHE A 29 34.28 34.17 25.56
N ARG A 30 35.61 34.30 25.63
CA ARG A 30 36.59 34.37 24.56
C ARG A 30 36.95 33.04 23.91
N ILE A 31 37.34 33.15 22.64
CA ILE A 31 38.16 32.19 21.89
C ILE A 31 39.59 32.17 22.50
N GLY A 32 40.13 30.97 22.73
CA GLY A 32 41.54 30.76 23.06
C GLY A 32 42.03 29.49 22.40
N ALA A 33 42.99 29.64 21.48
CA ALA A 33 43.73 28.56 20.84
C ALA A 33 45.11 28.40 21.52
N SER A 34 45.55 27.16 21.74
CA SER A 34 46.95 26.75 21.92
C SER A 34 46.99 25.20 21.96
N SER A 35 47.41 24.52 20.91
CA SER A 35 48.80 24.05 20.68
C SER A 35 49.36 23.12 21.77
N SER A 36 49.46 21.82 21.47
CA SER A 36 50.56 20.98 21.98
C SER A 36 50.79 19.78 21.08
N SER A 37 52.02 19.68 20.61
CA SER A 37 52.61 18.71 19.70
C SER A 37 53.17 17.46 20.42
N SER A 38 52.97 16.31 19.77
CA SER A 38 53.88 15.15 19.58
C SER A 38 55.02 14.80 20.57
N SER A 39 55.01 13.54 21.03
CA SER A 39 56.12 12.56 21.05
C SER A 39 55.49 11.20 21.42
N GLY A 40 55.53 10.10 20.66
CA GLY A 40 56.64 9.46 19.97
C GLY A 40 57.14 8.28 20.84
N PHE A 41 56.80 7.03 20.51
CA PHE A 41 57.73 5.88 20.51
C PHE A 41 57.04 4.57 20.07
N SER A 42 57.85 3.71 19.46
CA SER A 42 57.50 2.57 18.62
C SER A 42 57.74 1.20 19.27
N ARG A 43 56.93 0.22 18.83
CA ARG A 43 57.25 -1.19 18.46
C ARG A 43 57.57 -2.26 19.54
N ASN A 44 56.85 -3.37 19.30
CA ASN A 44 57.22 -4.80 19.36
C ASN A 44 57.29 -5.51 20.73
N ARG A 45 56.44 -6.54 20.88
CA ARG A 45 56.84 -7.96 20.79
C ARG A 45 55.64 -8.91 20.78
N GLU A 46 55.74 -9.91 19.90
CA GLU A 46 54.93 -11.12 19.81
C GLU A 46 55.08 -12.01 21.07
N PHE A 47 54.09 -12.86 21.35
CA PHE A 47 54.28 -14.29 21.66
C PHE A 47 52.91 -14.99 21.59
N GLY A 48 52.83 -16.06 20.78
CA GLY A 48 51.66 -16.95 20.74
C GLY A 48 51.64 -17.94 21.91
N ILE A 49 50.59 -18.75 22.00
CA ILE A 49 50.62 -20.18 22.35
C ILE A 49 49.22 -20.81 22.27
N LEU A 50 49.25 -22.02 21.71
CA LEU A 50 48.31 -23.15 21.65
C LEU A 50 47.10 -23.26 22.60
N LEU A 51 45.99 -23.63 21.96
CA LEU A 51 45.10 -24.78 22.21
C LEU A 51 45.30 -25.58 23.52
N SER A 52 44.22 -25.68 24.31
CA SER A 52 43.81 -26.94 24.94
C SER A 52 42.30 -26.95 25.25
N ARG A 53 41.64 -28.06 24.92
CA ARG A 53 40.28 -28.41 25.36
C ARG A 53 40.34 -28.96 26.79
N PRO A 54 39.26 -28.82 27.58
CA PRO A 54 38.93 -29.81 28.59
C PRO A 54 37.54 -30.43 28.39
N THR A 55 37.53 -31.75 28.39
CA THR A 55 36.42 -32.62 28.80
C THR A 55 36.00 -32.34 30.25
N TYR A 56 34.71 -32.38 30.55
CA TYR A 56 34.21 -32.59 31.91
C TYR A 56 33.08 -33.61 31.96
N LEU A 57 33.26 -34.58 32.86
CA LEU A 57 32.28 -35.52 33.38
C LEU A 57 31.16 -34.79 34.15
N GLY A 58 29.98 -35.41 34.16
CA GLY A 58 28.78 -34.89 34.80
C GLY A 58 28.76 -34.89 36.33
N PHE A 59 27.81 -34.12 36.86
CA PHE A 59 27.22 -34.29 38.17
C PHE A 59 25.72 -33.98 38.07
N ALA A 60 24.90 -34.93 38.50
CA ALA A 60 23.48 -34.74 38.71
C ALA A 60 23.25 -34.01 40.03
N SER A 61 22.43 -32.95 40.03
CA SER A 61 21.66 -32.55 41.21
C SER A 61 20.35 -31.91 40.75
N GLY A 62 19.26 -32.41 41.33
CA GLY A 62 17.90 -32.05 40.94
C GLY A 62 17.39 -30.73 41.53
N ARG A 63 16.15 -30.43 41.14
CA ARG A 63 15.28 -29.30 41.54
C ARG A 63 15.41 -28.04 40.68
N ASN A 64 14.68 -28.03 39.56
CA ASN A 64 13.62 -27.05 39.25
C ASN A 64 13.16 -27.20 37.78
N GLN A 65 12.49 -28.31 37.45
CA GLN A 65 11.73 -28.45 36.20
C GLN A 65 10.28 -27.96 36.41
N ARG A 66 10.11 -26.73 36.89
CA ARG A 66 8.78 -26.07 36.99
C ARG A 66 8.68 -24.72 36.28
N THR A 67 9.66 -24.39 35.43
CA THR A 67 9.64 -23.14 34.64
C THR A 67 9.88 -23.38 33.15
N LEU A 68 9.65 -24.62 32.66
CA LEU A 68 9.75 -24.96 31.24
C LEU A 68 8.51 -25.72 30.75
N MET A 69 7.32 -25.20 31.09
CA MET A 69 6.05 -25.58 30.47
C MET A 69 5.12 -24.37 30.40
N THR A 70 5.57 -23.33 29.70
CA THR A 70 4.70 -22.27 29.17
C THR A 70 4.92 -22.13 27.66
N VAL A 71 5.18 -23.25 27.00
CA VAL A 71 5.13 -23.41 25.54
C VAL A 71 4.29 -24.66 25.25
N THR A 72 3.04 -24.62 25.68
CA THR A 72 1.99 -25.59 25.28
C THR A 72 0.64 -24.97 25.58
N ARG A 73 0.31 -23.94 24.79
CA ARG A 73 -1.04 -23.50 24.41
C ARG A 73 -0.90 -22.20 23.61
N ALA A 74 -0.37 -22.31 22.38
CA ALA A 74 -1.10 -21.64 21.32
C ALA A 74 -2.44 -22.39 21.23
N ALA A 75 -3.36 -22.10 22.16
CA ALA A 75 -4.75 -22.25 21.82
C ALA A 75 -4.87 -21.40 20.55
N GLN A 76 -5.14 -22.02 19.39
CA GLN A 76 -5.53 -21.29 18.19
C GLN A 76 -6.44 -20.17 18.68
N GLN A 77 -6.00 -18.91 18.58
CA GLN A 77 -6.82 -17.79 19.02
C GLN A 77 -8.10 -17.90 18.20
N LYS A 78 -9.15 -18.40 18.84
CA LYS A 78 -10.37 -18.76 18.14
C LYS A 78 -11.21 -17.50 18.13
N LEU A 79 -11.68 -17.14 16.94
CA LEU A 79 -12.60 -16.03 16.81
C LEU A 79 -13.87 -16.32 17.62
N SER A 80 -14.33 -15.35 18.40
CA SER A 80 -15.60 -15.48 19.12
C SER A 80 -16.76 -15.73 18.13
N PRO A 81 -17.69 -16.66 18.41
CA PRO A 81 -18.80 -16.98 17.51
C PRO A 81 -19.70 -15.80 17.12
N VAL A 82 -19.74 -14.74 17.93
CA VAL A 82 -20.56 -13.54 17.70
C VAL A 82 -20.23 -12.83 16.38
N PHE A 83 -18.99 -12.96 15.91
CA PHE A 83 -18.53 -12.34 14.66
C PHE A 83 -18.95 -13.11 13.41
N GLY A 84 -19.53 -14.31 13.56
CA GLY A 84 -19.89 -15.17 12.44
C GLY A 84 -18.69 -15.49 11.56
N GLY A 85 -18.95 -15.70 10.26
CA GLY A 85 -17.91 -16.07 9.31
C GLY A 85 -17.49 -17.53 9.40
N THR A 86 -16.48 -17.90 8.62
CA THR A 86 -15.86 -19.23 8.67
C THR A 86 -14.36 -19.08 8.87
N PRO A 87 -13.66 -20.07 9.44
CA PRO A 87 -12.19 -20.03 9.53
C PRO A 87 -11.50 -19.79 8.18
N TRP A 88 -12.19 -20.06 7.07
CA TRP A 88 -11.70 -19.95 5.70
C TRP A 88 -11.90 -18.56 5.06
N ASP A 89 -12.68 -17.68 5.68
CA ASP A 89 -12.98 -16.35 5.11
C ASP A 89 -11.79 -15.38 5.16
N GLY A 90 -10.79 -15.68 6.00
CA GLY A 90 -9.57 -14.89 6.17
C GLY A 90 -9.78 -13.53 6.83
N PHE A 91 -10.93 -13.28 7.47
CA PHE A 91 -11.20 -12.13 8.34
C PHE A 91 -11.23 -12.55 9.82
N GLY A 92 -10.30 -13.44 10.21
CA GLY A 92 -10.15 -13.89 11.59
C GLY A 92 -9.28 -12.97 12.45
N VAL A 93 -8.99 -13.41 13.68
CA VAL A 93 -8.12 -12.73 14.66
C VAL A 93 -6.71 -12.39 14.14
N HIS A 94 -6.25 -13.09 13.10
CA HIS A 94 -4.95 -12.86 12.50
C HIS A 94 -4.96 -11.79 11.40
N ASN A 95 -6.13 -11.41 10.85
CA ASN A 95 -6.20 -10.38 9.82
C ASN A 95 -6.45 -9.00 10.43
N LEU A 96 -7.67 -8.75 10.92
CA LEU A 96 -8.10 -7.49 11.54
C LEU A 96 -7.69 -6.23 10.72
N PRO A 97 -8.14 -6.11 9.46
CA PRO A 97 -7.82 -4.95 8.64
C PRO A 97 -8.70 -3.76 9.01
N TYR A 98 -8.16 -2.55 8.84
CA TYR A 98 -8.82 -1.29 9.16
C TYR A 98 -9.56 -0.73 7.94
N GLY A 99 -10.70 -0.09 8.15
CA GLY A 99 -11.44 0.58 7.09
C GLY A 99 -12.33 1.69 7.62
N VAL A 100 -12.86 2.48 6.70
CA VAL A 100 -13.81 3.57 7.00
C VAL A 100 -15.16 3.18 6.43
N PHE A 101 -16.20 3.22 7.25
CA PHE A 101 -17.54 2.80 6.86
C PHE A 101 -18.62 3.75 7.38
N SER A 102 -19.81 3.65 6.78
CA SER A 102 -21.05 4.24 7.29
C SER A 102 -22.17 3.20 7.22
N THR A 103 -23.26 3.44 7.94
CA THR A 103 -24.46 2.59 7.92
C THR A 103 -25.71 3.44 7.66
N PRO A 104 -26.76 2.87 7.04
CA PRO A 104 -28.06 3.51 6.97
C PRO A 104 -28.57 3.87 8.37
N GLY A 105 -28.96 5.13 8.60
CA GLY A 105 -29.61 5.57 9.84
C GLY A 105 -28.73 5.72 11.09
N GLY A 106 -27.44 5.38 11.05
CA GLY A 106 -26.50 5.70 12.15
C GLY A 106 -26.21 7.20 12.18
N SER A 107 -26.21 7.84 13.36
CA SER A 107 -25.81 9.24 13.66
C SER A 107 -25.56 10.16 12.44
N GLY A 108 -26.58 10.36 11.60
CA GLY A 108 -26.54 11.27 10.44
C GLY A 108 -25.66 10.86 9.24
N GLY A 109 -25.31 9.59 9.06
CA GLY A 109 -24.48 9.14 7.93
C GLY A 109 -22.99 9.45 8.06
N GLN A 110 -22.53 9.74 9.28
CA GLN A 110 -21.12 10.00 9.55
C GLN A 110 -20.26 8.75 9.32
N THR A 111 -19.10 8.96 8.69
CA THR A 111 -18.08 7.92 8.51
C THR A 111 -17.34 7.69 9.81
N ARG A 112 -16.96 6.43 10.05
CA ARG A 112 -16.22 6.02 11.24
C ARG A 112 -15.29 4.86 10.93
N ILE A 113 -14.26 4.73 11.76
CA ILE A 113 -13.25 3.68 11.62
C ILE A 113 -13.79 2.37 12.18
N GLY A 114 -13.59 1.28 11.44
CA GLY A 114 -13.93 -0.06 11.88
C GLY A 114 -12.92 -1.10 11.44
N VAL A 115 -13.04 -2.29 12.02
CA VAL A 115 -12.21 -3.46 11.71
C VAL A 115 -13.09 -4.59 11.18
N ALA A 116 -12.74 -5.14 10.03
CA ALA A 116 -13.45 -6.31 9.51
C ALA A 116 -13.09 -7.56 10.33
N VAL A 117 -14.10 -8.28 10.80
CA VAL A 117 -13.93 -9.51 11.57
C VAL A 117 -15.11 -10.46 11.33
N GLY A 118 -14.82 -11.63 10.76
CA GLY A 118 -15.83 -12.56 10.25
C GLY A 118 -16.80 -11.87 9.28
N SER A 119 -18.10 -11.98 9.57
CA SER A 119 -19.16 -11.30 8.83
C SER A 119 -19.51 -9.90 9.35
N LYS A 120 -18.80 -9.42 10.39
CA LYS A 120 -19.07 -8.16 11.08
C LYS A 120 -17.97 -7.11 10.85
N ILE A 121 -18.30 -5.88 11.19
CA ILE A 121 -17.38 -4.77 11.40
C ILE A 121 -17.45 -4.43 12.89
N LEU A 122 -16.29 -4.41 13.54
CA LEU A 122 -16.14 -3.92 14.91
C LEU A 122 -15.90 -2.39 14.85
N ASP A 123 -16.82 -1.62 15.40
CA ASP A 123 -16.78 -0.15 15.40
C ASP A 123 -15.73 0.38 16.38
N CYS A 124 -14.62 0.90 15.85
CA CYS A 124 -13.51 1.37 16.68
C CYS A 124 -13.84 2.67 17.43
N SER A 125 -14.79 3.46 16.93
CA SER A 125 -15.18 4.72 17.59
C SER A 125 -15.84 4.45 18.94
N VAL A 126 -16.72 3.44 19.00
CA VAL A 126 -17.37 2.97 20.23
C VAL A 126 -16.34 2.44 21.23
N LEU A 127 -15.37 1.64 20.78
CA LEU A 127 -14.29 1.16 21.66
C LEU A 127 -13.44 2.33 22.21
N ALA A 128 -13.18 3.35 21.39
CA ALA A 128 -12.48 4.54 21.84
C ALA A 128 -13.32 5.41 22.80
N ASP A 129 -14.65 5.44 22.67
CA ASP A 129 -15.55 6.12 23.62
C ASP A 129 -15.52 5.47 25.01
N HIS A 130 -15.33 4.15 25.06
CA HIS A 130 -15.14 3.40 26.30
C HIS A 130 -13.70 3.40 26.82
N GLY A 131 -12.78 4.15 26.18
CA GLY A 131 -11.38 4.24 26.57
C GLY A 131 -10.56 2.96 26.35
N VAL A 132 -11.08 2.03 25.54
CA VAL A 132 -10.36 0.80 25.15
C VAL A 132 -9.33 1.08 24.08
N LEU A 133 -9.67 1.93 23.12
CA LEU A 133 -8.83 2.32 21.99
C LEU A 133 -8.48 3.81 22.05
N PRO A 134 -7.37 4.26 21.45
CA PRO A 134 -6.98 5.66 21.42
C PRO A 134 -8.00 6.54 20.68
N SER A 135 -8.09 7.81 21.05
CA SER A 135 -9.08 8.76 20.52
C SER A 135 -8.95 9.03 19.02
N CYS A 136 -7.78 8.81 18.40
CA CYS A 136 -7.61 8.92 16.95
C CYS A 136 -8.46 7.92 16.15
N LEU A 137 -8.97 6.87 16.80
CA LEU A 137 -9.90 5.92 16.17
C LEU A 137 -11.37 6.38 16.21
N LYS A 138 -11.65 7.57 16.76
CA LYS A 138 -12.94 8.27 16.62
C LYS A 138 -13.02 9.13 15.37
N CYS A 139 -11.92 9.31 14.64
CA CYS A 139 -11.85 10.18 13.49
C CYS A 139 -12.62 9.59 12.29
N ALA A 140 -12.95 10.47 11.34
CA ALA A 140 -13.69 10.11 10.12
C ALA A 140 -12.85 9.31 9.11
N THR A 141 -11.52 9.34 9.26
CA THR A 141 -10.50 8.76 8.36
C THR A 141 -9.32 8.23 9.16
N LEU A 142 -8.56 7.28 8.59
CA LEU A 142 -7.43 6.67 9.28
C LEU A 142 -6.19 7.58 9.45
N ASN A 143 -6.11 8.77 8.84
CA ASN A 143 -4.90 9.60 8.84
C ASN A 143 -4.32 9.85 10.25
N ASP A 144 -5.14 10.19 11.25
CA ASP A 144 -4.64 10.46 12.61
C ASP A 144 -4.12 9.22 13.32
N PHE A 145 -4.68 8.05 12.99
CA PHE A 145 -4.18 6.76 13.47
C PHE A 145 -2.91 6.35 12.72
N MET A 146 -2.88 6.54 11.39
CA MET A 146 -1.69 6.36 10.56
C MET A 146 -0.57 7.30 11.02
N ALA A 147 -0.84 8.49 11.54
CA ALA A 147 0.18 9.42 12.04
C ALA A 147 0.86 8.95 13.35
N GLN A 148 0.27 7.98 14.06
CA GLN A 148 0.86 7.43 15.28
C GLN A 148 2.12 6.59 14.96
N PRO A 149 3.06 6.41 15.90
CA PRO A 149 4.18 5.51 15.70
C PRO A 149 3.74 4.04 15.65
N LYS A 150 4.56 3.18 15.02
CA LYS A 150 4.33 1.74 14.88
C LYS A 150 3.97 1.01 16.18
N SER A 151 4.52 1.46 17.31
CA SER A 151 4.21 0.91 18.64
C SER A 151 2.72 1.03 18.98
N VAL A 152 2.07 2.14 18.63
CA VAL A 152 0.64 2.36 18.87
C VAL A 152 -0.21 1.49 17.94
N TRP A 153 0.21 1.28 16.69
CA TRP A 153 -0.50 0.36 15.78
C TRP A 153 -0.48 -1.07 16.30
N ASN A 154 0.68 -1.50 16.83
CA ASN A 154 0.85 -2.82 17.41
C ASN A 154 0.00 -2.97 18.69
N GLU A 155 -0.01 -1.96 19.57
CA GLU A 155 -0.84 -1.95 20.77
C GLU A 155 -2.33 -2.06 20.43
N VAL A 156 -2.83 -1.22 19.53
CA VAL A 156 -4.22 -1.29 19.04
C VAL A 156 -4.54 -2.67 18.49
N ARG A 157 -3.66 -3.24 17.68
CA ARG A 157 -3.85 -4.57 17.12
C ARG A 157 -3.92 -5.64 18.20
N THR A 158 -3.02 -5.61 19.19
CA THR A 158 -3.04 -6.54 20.33
C THR A 158 -4.35 -6.42 21.11
N THR A 159 -4.80 -5.21 21.41
CA THR A 159 -6.08 -4.98 22.07
C THR A 159 -7.25 -5.52 21.23
N LEU A 160 -7.27 -5.27 19.92
CA LEU A 160 -8.31 -5.82 19.04
C LEU A 160 -8.31 -7.36 19.03
N GLN A 161 -7.15 -8.00 19.06
CA GLN A 161 -7.05 -9.46 19.16
C GLN A 161 -7.66 -10.00 20.46
N GLU A 162 -7.44 -9.31 21.59
CA GLU A 162 -8.09 -9.63 22.86
C GLU A 162 -9.61 -9.48 22.77
N VAL A 163 -10.09 -8.36 22.20
CA VAL A 163 -11.52 -8.08 22.00
C VAL A 163 -12.20 -9.17 21.19
N VAL A 164 -11.60 -9.60 20.07
CA VAL A 164 -12.26 -10.55 19.15
C VAL A 164 -12.15 -12.01 19.60
N THR A 165 -11.20 -12.33 20.47
CA THR A 165 -11.01 -13.69 21.00
C THR A 165 -12.06 -14.02 22.07
N ASP A 166 -12.39 -13.07 22.94
CA ASP A 166 -13.37 -13.28 24.03
C ASP A 166 -14.33 -12.07 24.17
N PHE A 167 -15.10 -11.82 23.10
CA PHE A 167 -15.95 -10.64 23.01
C PHE A 167 -17.03 -10.56 24.11
N ASP A 168 -17.62 -11.68 24.53
CA ASP A 168 -18.69 -11.68 25.52
C ASP A 168 -18.18 -11.27 26.90
N GLN A 169 -17.02 -11.81 27.30
CA GLN A 169 -16.37 -11.39 28.54
C GLN A 169 -15.88 -9.94 28.45
N PHE A 170 -15.30 -9.57 27.30
CA PHE A 170 -14.77 -8.23 27.06
C PHE A 170 -15.86 -7.16 27.13
N SER A 171 -16.95 -7.34 26.38
CA SER A 171 -18.09 -6.41 26.31
C SER A 171 -18.75 -6.24 27.68
N THR A 172 -18.92 -7.33 28.45
CA THR A 172 -19.43 -7.28 29.82
C THR A 172 -18.53 -6.47 30.75
N LYS A 173 -17.22 -6.73 30.73
CA LYS A 173 -16.23 -6.03 31.57
C LYS A 173 -16.20 -4.53 31.30
N HIS A 174 -16.25 -4.14 30.03
CA HIS A 174 -16.13 -2.74 29.58
C HIS A 174 -17.48 -2.03 29.41
N LYS A 175 -18.59 -2.72 29.71
CA LYS A 175 -19.97 -2.22 29.57
C LYS A 175 -20.29 -1.73 28.16
N ILE A 176 -19.78 -2.43 27.15
CA ILE A 176 -20.00 -2.12 25.74
C ILE A 176 -21.25 -2.88 25.28
N ASP A 177 -22.20 -2.18 24.67
CA ASP A 177 -23.40 -2.79 24.12
C ASP A 177 -23.14 -3.41 22.73
N GLY A 178 -24.14 -4.13 22.21
CA GLY A 178 -24.04 -4.80 20.91
C GLY A 178 -23.96 -3.85 19.70
N GLY A 179 -24.21 -2.55 19.88
CA GLY A 179 -24.13 -1.54 18.80
C GLY A 179 -22.72 -1.34 18.25
N VAL A 180 -21.70 -1.85 18.95
CA VAL A 180 -20.30 -1.92 18.47
C VAL A 180 -20.14 -2.88 17.27
N LEU A 181 -21.07 -3.81 17.06
CA LEU A 181 -21.00 -4.79 15.97
C LEU A 181 -21.98 -4.43 14.84
N VAL A 182 -21.44 -4.26 13.64
CA VAL A 182 -22.20 -3.93 12.44
C VAL A 182 -22.10 -5.07 11.42
N ASP A 183 -23.19 -5.45 10.78
CA ASP A 183 -23.14 -6.40 9.66
C ASP A 183 -22.43 -5.79 8.46
N ARG A 184 -21.43 -6.49 7.91
CA ARG A 184 -20.67 -6.01 6.73
C ARG A 184 -21.56 -5.76 5.51
N THR A 185 -22.67 -6.49 5.40
CA THR A 185 -23.60 -6.42 4.26
C THR A 185 -24.44 -5.14 4.22
N ILE A 186 -24.58 -4.44 5.35
CA ILE A 186 -25.33 -3.18 5.42
C ILE A 186 -24.41 -1.95 5.43
N ALA A 187 -23.10 -2.16 5.52
CA ALA A 187 -22.12 -1.09 5.57
C ALA A 187 -21.79 -0.58 4.16
N THR A 188 -21.64 0.73 4.03
CA THR A 188 -21.02 1.36 2.86
C THR A 188 -19.58 1.70 3.21
N MET A 189 -18.63 1.17 2.44
CA MET A 189 -17.21 1.46 2.61
C MET A 189 -16.83 2.77 1.91
N HIS A 190 -15.87 3.48 2.50
CA HIS A 190 -15.32 4.74 1.99
C HIS A 190 -13.81 4.61 1.80
N LEU A 191 -13.19 5.61 1.16
CA LEU A 191 -11.73 5.71 1.15
C LEU A 191 -11.21 5.66 2.60
N PRO A 192 -10.18 4.85 2.87
CA PRO A 192 -9.70 4.61 4.24
C PRO A 192 -9.04 5.85 4.85
N CYS A 193 -8.49 6.73 4.03
CA CYS A 193 -7.84 7.97 4.45
C CYS A 193 -7.97 9.05 3.38
N HIS A 194 -7.65 10.29 3.75
CA HIS A 194 -7.30 11.31 2.80
C HIS A 194 -5.89 11.05 2.27
N ILE A 195 -5.77 10.86 0.95
CA ILE A 195 -4.49 10.62 0.29
C ILE A 195 -3.91 11.98 -0.08
N GLY A 196 -2.78 12.35 0.54
CA GLY A 196 -2.03 13.55 0.19
C GLY A 196 -1.43 13.40 -1.20
N ASP A 197 -0.45 12.50 -1.30
CA ASP A 197 0.19 12.13 -2.55
C ASP A 197 0.02 10.63 -2.88
N TYR A 198 -0.09 10.33 -4.17
CA TYR A 198 -0.04 8.98 -4.72
C TYR A 198 1.19 8.88 -5.63
N THR A 199 2.04 7.90 -5.38
CA THR A 199 3.21 7.59 -6.22
C THR A 199 3.11 6.16 -6.68
N ASP A 200 3.39 5.94 -7.96
CA ASP A 200 3.28 4.64 -8.59
C ASP A 200 4.66 4.18 -9.06
N PHE A 201 5.09 3.01 -8.58
CA PHE A 201 6.40 2.45 -8.90
C PHE A 201 6.34 1.56 -10.14
N TYR A 202 7.50 1.05 -10.53
CA TYR A 202 7.66 0.16 -11.68
C TYR A 202 8.53 -1.04 -11.29
N ALA A 203 8.17 -1.71 -10.19
CA ALA A 203 9.09 -2.56 -9.44
C ALA A 203 9.06 -4.07 -9.78
N SER A 204 8.18 -4.54 -10.68
CA SER A 204 8.20 -5.93 -11.19
C SER A 204 9.18 -6.05 -12.36
N ARG A 205 10.15 -6.96 -12.26
CA ARG A 205 11.16 -7.19 -13.30
C ARG A 205 10.53 -7.80 -14.54
N GLU A 206 9.63 -8.75 -14.32
CA GLU A 206 8.91 -9.48 -15.34
C GLU A 206 8.06 -8.51 -16.15
N HIS A 207 7.31 -7.63 -15.48
CA HIS A 207 6.50 -6.61 -16.15
C HIS A 207 7.38 -5.65 -16.97
N ALA A 208 8.44 -5.11 -16.36
CA ALA A 208 9.38 -4.21 -17.05
C ALA A 208 10.04 -4.85 -18.27
N THR A 209 10.39 -6.14 -18.17
CA THR A 209 10.97 -6.91 -19.26
C THR A 209 9.94 -7.17 -20.36
N ASN A 210 8.71 -7.57 -20.01
CA ASN A 210 7.63 -7.81 -20.96
C ASN A 210 7.31 -6.57 -21.79
N VAL A 211 7.08 -5.43 -21.14
CA VAL A 211 6.86 -4.15 -21.81
C VAL A 211 8.09 -3.77 -22.66
N GLY A 212 9.29 -3.94 -22.11
CA GLY A 212 10.53 -3.69 -22.83
C GLY A 212 10.66 -4.49 -24.13
N MET A 213 10.36 -5.78 -24.12
CA MET A 213 10.40 -6.64 -25.32
C MET A 213 9.36 -6.24 -26.38
N MET A 214 8.25 -5.62 -25.99
CA MET A 214 7.22 -5.17 -26.93
C MET A 214 7.60 -3.88 -27.66
N PHE A 215 8.36 -3.00 -27.01
CA PHE A 215 8.64 -1.65 -27.50
C PHE A 215 10.11 -1.41 -27.89
N ARG A 216 11.01 -2.31 -27.50
CA ARG A 216 12.47 -2.21 -27.74
C ARG A 216 13.03 -3.56 -28.20
N ASP A 217 14.31 -3.55 -28.52
CA ASP A 217 15.08 -4.78 -28.70
C ASP A 217 14.94 -5.67 -27.44
N PRO A 218 14.48 -6.92 -27.55
CA PRO A 218 14.36 -7.83 -26.41
C PRO A 218 15.65 -8.00 -25.61
N ALA A 219 16.82 -7.93 -26.25
CA ALA A 219 18.12 -7.99 -25.56
C ALA A 219 18.41 -6.76 -24.68
N LYS A 220 17.65 -5.67 -24.87
CA LYS A 220 17.73 -4.40 -24.14
C LYS A 220 16.36 -4.02 -23.56
N ALA A 221 15.59 -5.03 -23.16
CA ALA A 221 14.24 -4.83 -22.65
C ALA A 221 14.24 -3.90 -21.43
N LEU A 222 15.13 -4.10 -20.46
CA LEU A 222 15.27 -3.19 -19.32
C LEU A 222 16.13 -1.98 -19.69
N LEU A 223 15.68 -0.79 -19.28
CA LEU A 223 16.50 0.42 -19.37
C LEU A 223 17.63 0.37 -18.33
N PRO A 224 18.78 1.05 -18.58
CA PRO A 224 19.97 0.93 -17.75
C PRO A 224 19.75 1.24 -16.26
N ASN A 225 18.84 2.16 -15.93
CA ASN A 225 18.58 2.58 -14.56
C ASN A 225 17.73 1.59 -13.74
N TRP A 226 16.94 0.73 -14.39
CA TRP A 226 15.88 -0.04 -13.73
C TRP A 226 16.40 -1.00 -12.65
N LEU A 227 17.60 -1.59 -12.86
CA LEU A 227 18.24 -2.47 -11.88
C LEU A 227 19.02 -1.71 -10.78
N HIS A 228 19.12 -0.38 -10.86
CA HIS A 228 19.89 0.43 -9.89
C HIS A 228 19.01 1.21 -8.91
N LEU A 229 17.77 1.51 -9.30
CA LEU A 229 16.80 2.20 -8.45
C LEU A 229 15.37 1.74 -8.77
N PRO A 230 14.46 1.76 -7.77
CA PRO A 230 13.05 1.53 -8.01
C PRO A 230 12.45 2.74 -8.72
N VAL A 231 12.35 2.67 -10.04
CA VAL A 231 11.75 3.73 -10.87
C VAL A 231 10.30 3.93 -10.45
N GLY A 232 9.85 5.17 -10.33
CA GLY A 232 8.47 5.53 -10.05
C GLY A 232 8.14 6.93 -10.54
N TYR A 233 6.85 7.29 -10.51
CA TYR A 233 6.34 8.58 -10.94
C TYR A 233 5.18 9.02 -10.03
N HIS A 234 4.93 10.33 -9.98
CA HIS A 234 3.78 10.85 -9.25
C HIS A 234 2.49 10.48 -9.99
N GLY A 235 1.63 9.72 -9.32
CA GLY A 235 0.27 9.42 -9.76
C GLY A 235 -0.68 10.57 -9.44
N ARG A 236 -1.99 10.32 -9.59
CA ARG A 236 -3.02 11.32 -9.31
C ARG A 236 -3.88 10.94 -8.11
N ALA A 237 -3.61 11.54 -6.96
CA ALA A 237 -4.35 11.28 -5.72
C ALA A 237 -5.87 11.54 -5.85
N SER A 238 -6.28 12.60 -6.54
CA SER A 238 -7.70 12.97 -6.66
C SER A 238 -8.57 11.97 -7.43
N SER A 239 -7.96 11.06 -8.18
CA SER A 239 -8.64 10.01 -8.96
C SER A 239 -8.46 8.62 -8.34
N VAL A 240 -7.92 8.54 -7.12
CA VAL A 240 -7.95 7.31 -6.32
C VAL A 240 -9.33 7.18 -5.70
N LEU A 241 -10.01 6.05 -5.97
CA LEU A 241 -11.39 5.79 -5.56
C LEU A 241 -11.48 4.43 -4.84
N VAL A 242 -12.54 4.23 -4.07
CA VAL A 242 -12.74 3.01 -3.27
C VAL A 242 -13.63 1.99 -3.97
N SER A 243 -13.25 0.71 -3.91
CA SER A 243 -14.05 -0.41 -4.39
C SER A 243 -15.37 -0.59 -3.62
N PRO A 244 -16.48 -0.95 -4.29
CA PRO A 244 -16.63 -1.10 -5.74
C PRO A 244 -16.84 0.25 -6.44
N GLN A 245 -16.19 0.45 -7.60
CA GLN A 245 -16.29 1.72 -8.33
C GLN A 245 -16.35 1.55 -9.85
N SER A 246 -17.10 2.41 -10.53
CA SER A 246 -17.06 2.49 -11.99
C SER A 246 -16.14 3.62 -12.46
N VAL A 247 -15.37 3.38 -13.52
CA VAL A 247 -14.56 4.37 -14.24
C VAL A 247 -15.11 4.57 -15.65
N VAL A 248 -15.06 5.79 -16.16
CA VAL A 248 -15.52 6.09 -17.52
C VAL A 248 -14.35 5.92 -18.48
N ARG A 249 -14.54 5.21 -19.60
CA ARG A 249 -13.53 5.10 -20.66
C ARG A 249 -13.03 6.51 -21.04
N PRO A 250 -11.72 6.77 -20.94
CA PRO A 250 -11.20 8.10 -21.20
C PRO A 250 -11.24 8.42 -22.69
N LYS A 251 -11.35 9.71 -22.99
CA LYS A 251 -11.06 10.24 -24.32
C LYS A 251 -9.73 10.96 -24.27
N GLY A 252 -8.96 10.88 -25.33
CA GLY A 252 -7.68 11.59 -25.43
C GLY A 252 -7.13 11.55 -26.85
N GLN A 253 -5.90 12.03 -27.00
CA GLN A 253 -5.17 11.98 -28.26
C GLN A 253 -4.48 10.64 -28.46
N ALA A 254 -4.63 10.05 -29.63
CA ALA A 254 -3.89 8.87 -30.06
C ALA A 254 -3.50 8.97 -31.53
N VAL A 255 -2.32 8.44 -31.86
CA VAL A 255 -1.86 8.25 -33.24
C VAL A 255 -2.23 6.84 -33.74
N ALA A 256 -2.48 6.73 -35.05
CA ALA A 256 -2.77 5.45 -35.67
C ALA A 256 -1.53 4.54 -35.67
N LYS A 257 -1.74 3.22 -35.49
CA LYS A 257 -0.65 2.25 -35.39
C LYS A 257 0.22 2.19 -36.65
N ASP A 258 -0.40 2.36 -37.81
CA ASP A 258 0.18 2.37 -39.16
C ASP A 258 0.71 3.75 -39.59
N ALA A 259 0.44 4.81 -38.83
CA ALA A 259 0.96 6.15 -39.05
C ALA A 259 1.44 6.78 -37.72
N PRO A 260 2.49 6.24 -37.08
CA PRO A 260 2.96 6.71 -35.77
C PRO A 260 3.53 8.15 -35.79
N GLU A 261 3.94 8.63 -36.96
CA GLU A 261 4.38 10.02 -37.19
C GLU A 261 3.28 10.91 -37.80
N GLY A 262 2.06 10.36 -37.97
CA GLY A 262 0.91 11.10 -38.47
C GLY A 262 0.29 12.03 -37.42
N PRO A 263 -0.62 12.93 -37.81
CA PRO A 263 -1.35 13.77 -36.87
C PRO A 263 -2.20 12.93 -35.91
N PRO A 264 -2.29 13.28 -34.61
CA PRO A 264 -3.12 12.56 -33.66
C PRO A 264 -4.61 12.78 -33.95
N SER A 265 -5.42 11.80 -33.56
CA SER A 265 -6.88 11.90 -33.49
C SER A 265 -7.34 12.02 -32.04
N PHE A 266 -8.47 12.70 -31.80
CA PHE A 266 -9.08 12.76 -30.47
C PHE A 266 -10.34 11.89 -30.40
N GLY A 267 -10.43 11.02 -29.40
CA GLY A 267 -11.57 10.14 -29.23
C GLY A 267 -11.45 9.17 -28.04
N PRO A 268 -12.43 8.28 -27.86
CA PRO A 268 -12.37 7.24 -26.83
C PRO A 268 -11.16 6.34 -27.02
N SER A 269 -10.48 6.00 -25.92
CA SER A 269 -9.38 5.03 -25.93
C SER A 269 -9.87 3.67 -26.41
N LYS A 270 -9.10 3.05 -27.30
CA LYS A 270 -9.32 1.71 -27.85
C LYS A 270 -8.62 0.63 -27.03
N LEU A 271 -7.64 1.00 -26.21
CA LEU A 271 -6.75 0.09 -25.49
C LEU A 271 -6.81 0.34 -23.97
N VAL A 272 -8.01 0.26 -23.38
CA VAL A 272 -8.19 0.35 -21.92
C VAL A 272 -7.80 -0.98 -21.27
N ASP A 273 -7.04 -0.89 -20.20
CA ASP A 273 -6.40 -1.99 -19.51
C ASP A 273 -6.52 -1.85 -17.99
N PHE A 274 -6.40 -2.98 -17.29
CA PHE A 274 -6.18 -3.00 -15.84
C PHE A 274 -4.69 -3.16 -15.56
N GLU A 275 -4.27 -2.78 -14.35
CA GLU A 275 -2.95 -3.13 -13.81
C GLU A 275 -3.14 -3.77 -12.44
N LEU A 276 -2.71 -5.03 -12.31
CA LEU A 276 -2.74 -5.75 -11.05
C LEU A 276 -1.66 -5.19 -10.11
N GLU A 277 -2.07 -4.53 -9.05
CA GLU A 277 -1.15 -3.90 -8.10
C GLU A 277 -1.55 -4.11 -6.63
N VAL A 278 -0.61 -3.77 -5.76
CA VAL A 278 -0.83 -3.57 -4.33
C VAL A 278 -0.44 -2.13 -4.00
N GLY A 279 -1.29 -1.46 -3.22
CA GLY A 279 -1.00 -0.16 -2.63
C GLY A 279 -0.50 -0.33 -1.20
N ALA A 280 0.45 0.51 -0.78
CA ALA A 280 0.89 0.62 0.60
C ALA A 280 0.63 2.04 1.13
N PHE A 281 0.02 2.13 2.31
CA PHE A 281 -0.15 3.41 3.00
C PHE A 281 1.05 3.72 3.87
N VAL A 282 1.55 4.95 3.75
CA VAL A 282 2.56 5.51 4.64
C VAL A 282 1.90 5.93 5.96
N GLY A 283 2.50 5.54 7.08
CA GLY A 283 2.16 6.01 8.42
C GLY A 283 3.39 6.53 9.16
N GLY A 284 3.23 6.86 10.42
CA GLY A 284 4.16 7.46 11.35
C GLY A 284 4.04 8.99 11.34
N PRO A 285 4.72 9.71 12.26
CA PRO A 285 4.65 11.17 12.32
C PRO A 285 4.99 11.85 10.98
N PRO A 286 4.34 12.95 10.60
CA PRO A 286 4.69 13.71 9.39
C PRO A 286 6.19 14.01 9.26
N MET A 287 6.80 13.62 8.14
CA MET A 287 8.19 14.00 7.86
C MET A 287 8.27 15.47 7.44
N GLN A 288 9.42 16.09 7.72
CA GLN A 288 9.79 17.41 7.22
C GLN A 288 10.56 17.29 5.90
N ILE A 289 10.47 18.33 5.06
CA ILE A 289 11.28 18.42 3.84
C ILE A 289 12.78 18.34 4.21
N GLY A 290 13.51 17.52 3.48
CA GLY A 290 14.95 17.28 3.69
C GLY A 290 15.26 16.08 4.60
N GLU A 291 14.27 15.50 5.27
CA GLU A 291 14.45 14.25 6.01
C GLU A 291 14.54 13.05 5.05
N THR A 292 15.36 12.07 5.42
CA THR A 292 15.57 10.83 4.66
C THR A 292 15.23 9.63 5.52
N LEU A 293 14.99 8.48 4.89
CA LEU A 293 14.74 7.22 5.59
C LEU A 293 15.84 6.20 5.29
N THR A 294 16.30 5.49 6.30
CA THR A 294 16.95 4.18 6.12
C THR A 294 15.91 3.14 5.68
N LEU A 295 16.37 1.96 5.20
CA LEU A 295 15.45 0.87 4.85
C LEU A 295 14.59 0.41 6.01
N GLN A 296 15.16 0.32 7.22
CA GLN A 296 14.42 -0.10 8.40
C GLN A 296 13.38 0.93 8.80
N GLU A 297 13.73 2.22 8.76
CA GLU A 297 12.75 3.29 9.01
C GLU A 297 11.66 3.26 7.95
N ALA A 298 11.99 3.11 6.66
CA ALA A 298 10.99 2.96 5.61
C ALA A 298 10.04 1.78 5.86
N GLU A 299 10.55 0.62 6.26
CA GLU A 299 9.72 -0.54 6.64
C GLU A 299 8.79 -0.23 7.82
N ASP A 300 9.28 0.51 8.82
CA ASP A 300 8.49 0.91 9.99
C ASP A 300 7.44 1.98 9.68
N ARG A 301 7.54 2.64 8.52
CA ARG A 301 6.58 3.62 8.01
C ARG A 301 5.47 3.00 7.17
N LEU A 302 5.55 1.71 6.81
CA LEU A 302 4.50 1.02 6.06
C LEU A 302 3.38 0.60 7.01
N PHE A 303 2.27 1.34 7.01
CA PHE A 303 1.13 1.10 7.91
C PHE A 303 0.37 -0.19 7.53
N GLY A 304 0.06 -0.33 6.25
CA GLY A 304 -0.72 -1.45 5.76
C GLY A 304 -0.90 -1.43 4.25
N LEU A 305 -1.45 -2.53 3.72
CA LEU A 305 -1.57 -2.80 2.30
C LEU A 305 -3.04 -2.86 1.86
N VAL A 306 -3.28 -2.51 0.60
CA VAL A 306 -4.56 -2.62 -0.12
C VAL A 306 -4.32 -3.22 -1.50
N LEU A 307 -5.33 -3.84 -2.10
CA LEU A 307 -5.31 -4.16 -3.53
C LEU A 307 -5.50 -2.86 -4.33
N LEU A 308 -4.84 -2.74 -5.47
CA LEU A 308 -4.88 -1.56 -6.33
C LEU A 308 -5.07 -1.97 -7.80
N ASN A 309 -5.96 -1.27 -8.50
CA ASN A 309 -6.10 -1.35 -9.95
C ASN A 309 -5.79 0.02 -10.55
N ASP A 310 -4.65 0.15 -11.23
CA ASP A 310 -4.28 1.39 -11.92
C ASP A 310 -4.74 1.36 -13.38
N TRP A 311 -5.95 1.89 -13.62
CA TRP A 311 -6.54 1.85 -14.94
C TRP A 311 -5.70 2.61 -15.95
N SER A 312 -5.52 1.98 -17.11
CA SER A 312 -4.56 2.47 -18.10
C SER A 312 -5.15 2.53 -19.50
N ALA A 313 -4.97 3.65 -20.20
CA ALA A 313 -5.35 3.81 -21.60
C ALA A 313 -4.10 3.77 -22.50
N ARG A 314 -3.70 2.58 -22.94
CA ARG A 314 -2.37 2.31 -23.53
C ARG A 314 -2.07 3.08 -24.80
N ASP A 315 -3.09 3.33 -25.62
CA ASP A 315 -2.99 4.12 -26.84
C ASP A 315 -2.74 5.60 -26.56
N LEU A 316 -3.42 6.16 -25.56
CA LEU A 316 -3.19 7.52 -25.09
C LEU A 316 -1.79 7.63 -24.46
N GLN A 317 -1.44 6.67 -23.61
CA GLN A 317 -0.17 6.64 -22.89
C GLN A 317 1.01 6.65 -23.87
N LYS A 318 0.97 5.80 -24.90
CA LYS A 318 2.02 5.70 -25.91
C LYS A 318 2.30 7.03 -26.61
N TRP A 319 1.26 7.84 -26.83
CA TRP A 319 1.39 9.14 -27.48
C TRP A 319 1.92 10.22 -26.53
N GLU A 320 1.47 10.25 -25.28
CA GLU A 320 1.76 11.36 -24.37
C GLU A 320 3.06 11.20 -23.54
N TYR A 321 3.52 9.96 -23.31
CA TYR A 321 4.46 9.72 -22.20
C TYR A 321 5.90 10.21 -22.45
N VAL A 322 6.28 10.50 -23.70
CA VAL A 322 7.63 10.98 -24.00
C VAL A 322 7.62 12.51 -24.03
N PRO A 323 8.48 13.19 -23.24
CA PRO A 323 9.50 12.68 -22.32
C PRO A 323 9.06 12.63 -20.84
N LEU A 324 7.84 13.05 -20.50
CA LEU A 324 7.46 13.43 -19.12
C LEU A 324 6.81 12.32 -18.29
N GLY A 325 6.60 11.14 -18.87
CA GLY A 325 5.93 10.01 -18.23
C GLY A 325 4.41 9.98 -18.42
N PRO A 326 3.74 8.95 -17.90
CA PRO A 326 2.28 8.76 -18.02
C PRO A 326 1.50 9.91 -17.37
N PHE A 327 0.39 10.33 -17.98
CA PHE A 327 -0.43 11.42 -17.45
C PHE A 327 -1.94 11.17 -17.62
N THR A 328 -2.56 11.63 -18.71
CA THR A 328 -4.01 11.49 -18.93
C THR A 328 -4.44 10.05 -19.14
N ALA A 329 -3.50 9.19 -19.53
CA ALA A 329 -3.72 7.78 -19.69
C ALA A 329 -3.80 6.98 -18.37
N LYS A 330 -3.55 7.61 -17.22
CA LYS A 330 -3.60 6.99 -15.88
C LYS A 330 -4.57 7.71 -14.94
N ASN A 331 -4.63 9.04 -15.02
CA ASN A 331 -5.39 9.87 -14.07
C ASN A 331 -6.93 9.82 -14.20
N PHE A 332 -7.48 8.93 -15.03
CA PHE A 332 -8.93 8.77 -15.20
C PHE A 332 -9.56 7.81 -14.18
N GLY A 333 -8.75 7.05 -13.43
CA GLY A 333 -9.21 6.30 -12.27
C GLY A 333 -8.20 5.27 -11.77
N THR A 334 -7.90 5.31 -10.48
CA THR A 334 -7.14 4.27 -9.77
C THR A 334 -8.04 3.75 -8.65
N ILE A 335 -8.25 2.44 -8.55
CA ILE A 335 -9.22 1.88 -7.58
C ILE A 335 -8.49 1.06 -6.53
N ILE A 336 -8.81 1.28 -5.25
CA ILE A 336 -8.26 0.49 -4.14
C ILE A 336 -9.33 -0.32 -3.40
N SER A 337 -8.93 -1.47 -2.83
CA SER A 337 -9.77 -2.20 -1.88
C SER A 337 -9.98 -1.38 -0.59
N PRO A 338 -11.15 -1.49 0.08
CA PRO A 338 -11.47 -0.63 1.22
C PRO A 338 -10.77 -1.00 2.53
N TRP A 339 -10.27 -2.24 2.65
CA TRP A 339 -9.69 -2.77 3.88
C TRP A 339 -8.16 -2.69 3.83
N VAL A 340 -7.58 -1.89 4.73
CA VAL A 340 -6.14 -1.74 4.91
C VAL A 340 -5.65 -2.86 5.82
N VAL A 341 -4.99 -3.87 5.23
CA VAL A 341 -4.40 -4.99 5.96
C VAL A 341 -3.09 -4.52 6.60
N PRO A 342 -2.96 -4.48 7.93
CA PRO A 342 -1.73 -4.02 8.57
C PRO A 342 -0.55 -4.95 8.25
N LEU A 343 0.65 -4.39 8.06
CA LEU A 343 1.85 -5.21 7.80
C LEU A 343 2.08 -6.28 8.88
N ALA A 344 1.74 -5.98 10.13
CA ALA A 344 1.84 -6.93 11.25
C ALA A 344 0.97 -8.19 11.06
N ALA A 345 -0.09 -8.15 10.25
CA ALA A 345 -0.89 -9.33 9.90
C ALA A 345 -0.16 -10.24 8.90
N LEU A 346 0.79 -9.71 8.15
CA LEU A 346 1.48 -10.38 7.07
C LEU A 346 2.82 -10.99 7.50
N GLU A 347 3.21 -10.84 8.77
CA GLU A 347 4.54 -11.21 9.27
C GLU A 347 4.87 -12.70 9.03
N LYS A 348 3.89 -13.60 9.20
CA LYS A 348 4.05 -15.04 8.92
C LYS A 348 4.31 -15.34 7.43
N PHE A 349 3.91 -14.44 6.54
CA PHE A 349 3.98 -14.61 5.09
C PHE A 349 5.16 -13.83 4.48
N ARG A 350 6.02 -13.24 5.31
CA ARG A 350 7.23 -12.55 4.86
C ARG A 350 8.19 -13.53 4.19
N VAL A 351 8.69 -13.13 3.02
CA VAL A 351 9.67 -13.89 2.22
C VAL A 351 10.77 -12.96 1.70
N PRO A 352 11.96 -13.49 1.37
CA PRO A 352 13.00 -12.71 0.70
C PRO A 352 12.52 -12.12 -0.63
N THR A 353 13.09 -10.99 -1.04
CA THR A 353 12.95 -10.50 -2.43
C THR A 353 13.70 -11.43 -3.39
N PRO A 354 13.41 -11.37 -4.70
CA PRO A 354 14.32 -11.89 -5.72
C PRO A 354 15.75 -11.36 -5.50
N ALA A 355 16.75 -12.15 -5.88
CA ALA A 355 18.15 -11.80 -5.68
C ALA A 355 18.57 -10.58 -6.52
N GLN A 356 19.19 -9.59 -5.86
CA GLN A 356 19.71 -8.37 -6.47
C GLN A 356 21.25 -8.38 -6.43
N VAL A 357 21.86 -9.22 -7.28
CA VAL A 357 23.32 -9.49 -7.26
C VAL A 357 24.09 -8.90 -8.44
N ASP A 358 23.42 -8.65 -9.56
CA ASP A 358 24.04 -8.07 -10.76
C ASP A 358 23.10 -7.04 -11.41
N PRO A 359 23.33 -5.75 -11.17
CA PRO A 359 24.23 -5.19 -10.16
C PRO A 359 23.70 -5.37 -8.74
N VAL A 360 24.61 -5.36 -7.76
CA VAL A 360 24.23 -5.15 -6.35
C VAL A 360 23.75 -3.71 -6.17
N PRO A 361 22.60 -3.45 -5.53
CA PRO A 361 22.15 -2.09 -5.24
C PRO A 361 23.18 -1.29 -4.43
N LEU A 362 23.11 0.03 -4.58
CA LEU A 362 23.89 0.97 -3.77
C LEU A 362 23.57 0.79 -2.27
N PRO A 363 24.49 1.13 -1.35
CA PRO A 363 24.36 0.83 0.08
C PRO A 363 23.03 1.25 0.71
N TYR A 364 22.45 2.40 0.32
CA TYR A 364 21.20 2.89 0.90
C TYR A 364 19.96 2.03 0.54
N LEU A 365 20.02 1.25 -0.55
CA LEU A 365 18.97 0.31 -0.96
C LEU A 365 19.36 -1.15 -0.75
N ARG A 366 20.55 -1.42 -0.22
CA ARG A 366 21.01 -2.79 -0.01
C ARG A 366 20.35 -3.39 1.21
N GLN A 367 19.56 -4.44 1.00
CA GLN A 367 18.96 -5.20 2.09
C GLN A 367 20.03 -6.01 2.84
N ALA A 368 19.84 -6.18 4.15
CA ALA A 368 20.69 -7.03 4.96
C ALA A 368 20.47 -8.50 4.60
N GLU A 369 21.47 -9.34 4.86
CA GLU A 369 21.32 -10.78 4.66
C GLU A 369 20.18 -11.33 5.54
N GLY A 370 19.32 -12.16 4.95
CA GLY A 370 18.15 -12.72 5.63
C GLY A 370 16.94 -11.78 5.74
N THR A 371 17.00 -10.55 5.22
CA THR A 371 15.83 -9.66 5.15
C THR A 371 14.72 -10.31 4.31
N LYS A 372 13.51 -10.33 4.87
CA LYS A 372 12.29 -10.81 4.21
C LYS A 372 11.47 -9.62 3.71
N GLY A 373 11.96 -8.98 2.65
CA GLY A 373 11.41 -7.72 2.14
C GLY A 373 10.08 -7.84 1.38
N ASN A 374 9.66 -9.05 1.01
CA ASN A 374 8.42 -9.30 0.28
C ASN A 374 7.42 -10.11 1.12
N VAL A 375 6.22 -10.30 0.57
CA VAL A 375 5.13 -11.09 1.17
C VAL A 375 4.66 -12.13 0.17
N ASP A 376 4.49 -13.38 0.62
CA ASP A 376 3.77 -14.41 -0.13
C ASP A 376 2.26 -14.12 -0.06
N LEU A 377 1.82 -13.28 -1.00
CA LEU A 377 0.43 -12.84 -1.14
C LEU A 377 -0.03 -13.27 -2.54
N SER A 378 -0.87 -14.30 -2.59
CA SER A 378 -1.49 -14.75 -3.84
C SER A 378 -2.49 -13.69 -4.31
N LEU A 379 -2.40 -13.35 -5.59
CA LEU A 379 -3.20 -12.32 -6.24
C LEU A 379 -3.85 -12.89 -7.49
N SER A 380 -5.07 -12.49 -7.80
CA SER A 380 -5.72 -12.88 -9.04
C SER A 380 -6.60 -11.78 -9.60
N VAL A 381 -6.81 -11.83 -10.92
CA VAL A 381 -7.76 -10.96 -11.60
C VAL A 381 -8.79 -11.81 -12.32
N THR A 382 -10.05 -11.53 -12.04
CA THR A 382 -11.20 -12.07 -12.77
C THR A 382 -11.86 -10.95 -13.56
N LEU A 383 -12.08 -11.19 -14.86
CA LEU A 383 -12.89 -10.32 -15.70
C LEU A 383 -14.31 -10.86 -15.79
N GLU A 384 -15.29 -9.99 -15.59
CA GLU A 384 -16.71 -10.25 -15.83
C GLU A 384 -17.17 -9.48 -17.07
N SER A 385 -17.68 -10.20 -18.08
CA SER A 385 -18.15 -9.63 -19.33
C SER A 385 -19.37 -8.74 -19.10
N GLY A 386 -19.30 -7.50 -19.57
CA GLY A 386 -20.43 -6.56 -19.49
C GLY A 386 -21.68 -7.00 -20.26
N SER A 387 -21.52 -7.79 -21.31
CA SER A 387 -22.62 -8.24 -22.18
C SER A 387 -23.30 -9.52 -21.71
N SER A 388 -22.53 -10.47 -21.16
CA SER A 388 -23.06 -11.80 -20.81
C SER A 388 -22.97 -12.16 -19.32
N GLY A 389 -22.27 -11.36 -18.51
CA GLY A 389 -22.00 -11.67 -17.09
C GLY A 389 -21.05 -12.86 -16.88
N ARG A 390 -20.44 -13.40 -17.95
CA ARG A 390 -19.46 -14.49 -17.84
C ARG A 390 -18.21 -14.03 -17.11
N LYS A 391 -17.73 -14.85 -16.19
CA LYS A 391 -16.51 -14.61 -15.41
C LYS A 391 -15.36 -15.48 -15.89
N LYS A 392 -14.18 -14.88 -16.04
CA LYS A 392 -12.94 -15.56 -16.40
C LYS A 392 -11.80 -15.06 -15.51
N LYS A 393 -11.16 -15.97 -14.76
CA LYS A 393 -9.85 -15.69 -14.13
C LYS A 393 -8.82 -15.58 -15.24
N VAL A 394 -8.26 -14.38 -15.45
CA VAL A 394 -7.33 -14.07 -16.55
C VAL A 394 -5.87 -14.11 -16.12
N THR A 395 -5.60 -13.90 -14.83
CA THR A 395 -4.27 -14.08 -14.26
C THR A 395 -4.34 -14.49 -12.80
N GLU A 396 -3.30 -15.20 -12.36
CA GLU A 396 -2.98 -15.49 -10.97
C GLU A 396 -1.48 -15.26 -10.81
N SER A 397 -1.09 -14.37 -9.89
CA SER A 397 0.29 -13.93 -9.67
C SER A 397 0.54 -13.80 -8.18
N ASN A 398 1.67 -13.21 -7.78
CA ASN A 398 2.03 -13.10 -6.38
C ASN A 398 2.93 -11.89 -6.09
N LEU A 399 2.69 -11.20 -4.97
CA LEU A 399 3.50 -10.06 -4.55
C LEU A 399 4.97 -10.44 -4.28
N LYS A 400 5.27 -11.72 -4.03
CA LYS A 400 6.64 -12.18 -3.80
C LYS A 400 7.59 -11.99 -4.97
N TYR A 401 7.06 -11.81 -6.19
CA TYR A 401 7.85 -11.61 -7.39
C TYR A 401 8.40 -10.18 -7.54
N MET A 402 7.95 -9.23 -6.72
CA MET A 402 8.43 -7.84 -6.80
C MET A 402 9.94 -7.77 -6.59
N TYR A 403 10.65 -7.19 -7.56
CA TYR A 403 12.12 -7.11 -7.51
C TYR A 403 12.58 -6.08 -6.49
N TRP A 404 11.91 -4.92 -6.43
CA TRP A 404 12.13 -3.90 -5.40
C TRP A 404 11.04 -4.00 -4.34
N SER A 405 11.44 -4.17 -3.07
CA SER A 405 10.49 -4.20 -1.96
C SER A 405 9.83 -2.83 -1.71
N LEU A 406 8.68 -2.82 -1.04
CA LEU A 406 8.02 -1.58 -0.63
C LEU A 406 8.92 -0.68 0.25
N ALA A 407 9.75 -1.28 1.11
CA ALA A 407 10.72 -0.52 1.90
C ALA A 407 11.81 0.11 1.04
N GLN A 408 12.30 -0.57 0.00
CA GLN A 408 13.23 0.03 -0.96
C GLN A 408 12.57 1.17 -1.75
N GLN A 409 11.32 1.00 -2.18
CA GLN A 409 10.55 2.02 -2.88
C GLN A 409 10.40 3.30 -2.01
N LEU A 410 9.94 3.16 -0.76
CA LEU A 410 9.77 4.28 0.16
C LEU A 410 11.11 4.91 0.58
N CYS A 411 12.15 4.10 0.84
CA CYS A 411 13.50 4.60 1.12
C CYS A 411 14.06 5.41 -0.05
N HIS A 412 13.90 4.93 -1.29
CA HIS A 412 14.30 5.68 -2.48
C HIS A 412 13.51 6.98 -2.62
N HIS A 413 12.19 6.95 -2.41
CA HIS A 413 11.33 8.12 -2.52
C HIS A 413 11.77 9.24 -1.57
N ALA A 414 12.09 8.90 -0.32
CA ALA A 414 12.57 9.86 0.68
C ALA A 414 14.05 10.24 0.52
N SER A 415 14.85 9.53 -0.29
CA SER A 415 16.31 9.69 -0.35
C SER A 415 16.77 11.08 -0.82
N GLY A 416 15.96 11.77 -1.62
CA GLY A 416 16.19 13.14 -2.06
C GLY A 416 15.69 14.22 -1.09
N GLY A 417 15.16 13.84 0.08
CA GLY A 417 14.54 14.76 1.04
C GLY A 417 13.03 15.01 0.80
N CYS A 418 12.37 14.17 0.00
CA CYS A 418 10.92 14.22 -0.16
C CYS A 418 10.24 13.82 1.16
N ASN A 419 9.32 14.64 1.66
CA ASN A 419 8.65 14.41 2.93
C ASN A 419 7.48 13.45 2.79
N MET A 420 7.51 12.33 3.49
CA MET A 420 6.41 11.36 3.48
C MET A 420 5.36 11.69 4.55
N GLN A 421 4.09 11.73 4.17
CA GLN A 421 2.97 12.11 5.03
C GLN A 421 2.10 10.88 5.41
N PRO A 422 1.44 10.90 6.58
CA PRO A 422 0.49 9.86 6.95
C PRO A 422 -0.71 9.83 5.99
N GLY A 423 -0.91 8.69 5.33
CA GLY A 423 -1.95 8.50 4.32
C GLY A 423 -1.49 8.65 2.88
N ASP A 424 -0.21 8.99 2.62
CA ASP A 424 0.34 8.88 1.27
C ASP A 424 0.25 7.42 0.79
N LEU A 425 -0.02 7.26 -0.52
CA LEU A 425 -0.23 5.97 -1.16
C LEU A 425 0.94 5.65 -2.10
N ILE A 426 1.46 4.44 -1.99
CA ILE A 426 2.51 3.91 -2.87
C ILE A 426 1.96 2.71 -3.63
N GLY A 427 1.84 2.80 -4.95
CA GLY A 427 1.55 1.68 -5.84
C GLY A 427 2.82 0.90 -6.17
N THR A 428 2.73 -0.42 -6.21
CA THR A 428 3.89 -1.29 -6.50
C THR A 428 4.41 -1.16 -7.93
N GLY A 429 3.59 -0.67 -8.85
CA GLY A 429 3.69 -1.01 -10.26
C GLY A 429 3.08 -2.39 -10.52
N THR A 430 2.66 -2.60 -11.77
CA THR A 430 2.02 -3.84 -12.23
C THR A 430 2.82 -5.08 -11.80
N ILE A 431 2.14 -6.01 -11.14
CA ILE A 431 2.70 -7.25 -10.60
C ILE A 431 2.60 -8.37 -11.65
N SER A 432 3.72 -8.70 -12.27
CA SER A 432 3.86 -9.88 -13.13
C SER A 432 4.80 -10.91 -12.52
N GLY A 433 4.42 -12.19 -12.63
CA GLY A 433 5.26 -13.34 -12.31
C GLY A 433 5.99 -13.92 -13.53
N PRO A 434 6.83 -14.94 -13.33
CA PRO A 434 7.69 -15.50 -14.38
C PRO A 434 6.91 -16.27 -15.47
N GLY A 435 5.73 -16.81 -15.14
CA GLY A 435 4.88 -17.56 -16.05
C GLY A 435 3.95 -16.68 -16.89
N ALA A 436 3.56 -17.16 -18.07
CA ALA A 436 2.63 -16.45 -18.95
C ALA A 436 1.23 -16.23 -18.33
N GLY A 437 0.79 -17.13 -17.44
CA GLY A 437 -0.46 -17.00 -16.68
C GLY A 437 -0.38 -16.01 -15.50
N GLU A 438 0.81 -15.49 -15.19
CA GLU A 438 1.08 -14.63 -14.04
C GLU A 438 1.28 -13.16 -14.43
N ARG A 439 0.93 -12.79 -15.66
CA ARG A 439 1.06 -11.43 -16.21
C ARG A 439 -0.01 -10.49 -15.68
N GLY A 440 0.40 -9.32 -15.18
CA GLY A 440 -0.43 -8.41 -14.40
C GLY A 440 -1.33 -7.45 -15.19
N CYS A 441 -1.36 -7.48 -16.52
CA CYS A 441 -2.24 -6.64 -17.34
C CYS A 441 -2.58 -7.29 -18.69
N LEU A 442 -3.64 -6.81 -19.37
CA LEU A 442 -4.02 -7.35 -20.68
C LEU A 442 -2.99 -7.02 -21.76
N LEU A 443 -2.28 -5.89 -21.66
CA LEU A 443 -1.16 -5.59 -22.55
C LEU A 443 -0.17 -6.77 -22.60
N GLU A 444 0.18 -7.32 -21.44
CA GLU A 444 1.08 -8.47 -21.33
C GLU A 444 0.39 -9.79 -21.71
N ILE A 445 -0.81 -10.06 -21.16
CA ILE A 445 -1.54 -11.33 -21.38
C ILE A 445 -1.79 -11.55 -22.88
N THR A 446 -2.13 -10.49 -23.60
CA THR A 446 -2.49 -10.54 -25.03
C THR A 446 -1.32 -10.18 -25.95
N TRP A 447 -0.15 -9.94 -25.39
CA TRP A 447 1.06 -9.56 -26.12
C TRP A 447 0.81 -8.39 -27.09
N ALA A 448 0.39 -7.26 -26.53
CA ALA A 448 -0.04 -6.05 -27.25
C ALA A 448 -1.18 -6.30 -28.26
N GLY A 449 -2.15 -7.13 -27.88
CA GLY A 449 -3.32 -7.48 -28.70
C GLY A 449 -3.02 -8.38 -29.89
N ARG A 450 -1.84 -9.02 -29.90
CA ARG A 450 -1.52 -10.09 -30.87
C ARG A 450 -2.35 -11.34 -30.57
N ASP A 451 -2.41 -11.70 -29.30
CA ASP A 451 -3.12 -12.87 -28.78
C ASP A 451 -4.46 -12.43 -28.17
N GLU A 452 -5.31 -13.39 -27.79
CA GLU A 452 -6.65 -13.11 -27.23
C GLU A 452 -6.90 -13.94 -25.97
N VAL A 453 -7.63 -13.34 -25.02
CA VAL A 453 -8.18 -14.06 -23.87
C VAL A 453 -9.54 -14.64 -24.27
N ASP A 454 -9.69 -15.96 -24.18
CA ASP A 454 -10.99 -16.63 -24.32
C ASP A 454 -11.83 -16.46 -23.05
N MET A 455 -12.93 -15.70 -23.16
CA MET A 455 -13.91 -15.47 -22.09
C MET A 455 -14.98 -16.57 -22.02
N GLY A 456 -14.99 -17.50 -22.97
CA GLY A 456 -15.98 -18.55 -23.14
C GLY A 456 -17.24 -18.09 -23.88
N GLY A 457 -17.92 -19.04 -24.53
CA GLY A 457 -19.14 -18.74 -25.29
C GLY A 457 -18.90 -17.95 -26.59
N GLY A 458 -17.68 -17.99 -27.13
CA GLY A 458 -17.29 -17.26 -28.34
C GLY A 458 -16.86 -15.81 -28.10
N GLU A 459 -16.89 -15.32 -26.86
CA GLU A 459 -16.38 -14.00 -26.51
C GLU A 459 -14.87 -14.03 -26.26
N THR A 460 -14.15 -13.04 -26.78
CA THR A 460 -12.72 -12.86 -26.50
C THR A 460 -12.40 -11.44 -26.05
N ARG A 461 -11.20 -11.23 -25.49
CA ARG A 461 -10.67 -9.91 -25.13
C ARG A 461 -9.22 -9.76 -25.59
N LYS A 462 -8.93 -8.58 -26.14
CA LYS A 462 -7.56 -8.03 -26.29
C LYS A 462 -7.29 -6.97 -25.23
N PHE A 463 -8.28 -6.10 -25.04
CA PHE A 463 -8.35 -5.03 -24.05
C PHE A 463 -9.79 -4.97 -23.52
N LEU A 464 -10.04 -4.18 -22.49
CA LEU A 464 -11.35 -4.10 -21.83
C LEU A 464 -12.39 -3.45 -22.74
N GLN A 465 -13.56 -4.08 -22.83
CA GLN A 465 -14.73 -3.57 -23.53
C GLN A 465 -15.65 -2.83 -22.54
N ASP A 466 -16.52 -1.97 -23.06
CA ASP A 466 -17.48 -1.25 -22.23
C ASP A 466 -18.41 -2.21 -21.48
N GLY A 467 -18.59 -1.96 -20.18
CA GLY A 467 -19.37 -2.79 -19.28
C GLY A 467 -18.57 -3.88 -18.57
N ASP A 468 -17.35 -4.21 -19.03
CA ASP A 468 -16.50 -5.19 -18.37
C ASP A 468 -16.16 -4.76 -16.94
N THR A 469 -16.14 -5.74 -16.03
CA THR A 469 -15.75 -5.54 -14.63
C THR A 469 -14.46 -6.30 -14.33
N CYS A 470 -13.46 -5.61 -13.79
CA CYS A 470 -12.24 -6.16 -13.25
C CYS A 470 -12.40 -6.40 -11.74
N ILE A 471 -12.12 -7.63 -11.29
CA ILE A 471 -12.19 -8.04 -9.89
C ILE A 471 -10.80 -8.54 -9.50
N ILE A 472 -10.09 -7.74 -8.69
CA ILE A 472 -8.81 -8.15 -8.09
C ILE A 472 -9.09 -8.72 -6.71
N SER A 473 -8.52 -9.90 -6.43
CA SER A 473 -8.60 -10.56 -5.12
C SER A 473 -7.20 -10.90 -4.62
N GLY A 474 -7.01 -10.85 -3.29
CA GLY A 474 -5.73 -11.17 -2.65
C GLY A 474 -5.89 -11.93 -1.35
N MET A 475 -5.07 -12.97 -1.16
CA MET A 475 -5.07 -13.82 0.03
C MET A 475 -3.65 -14.29 0.36
N ALA A 476 -3.22 -14.09 1.60
CA ALA A 476 -2.06 -14.79 2.16
C ALA A 476 -2.58 -15.95 3.02
N ALA A 477 -2.12 -17.17 2.77
CA ALA A 477 -2.60 -18.38 3.43
C ALA A 477 -1.47 -19.36 3.71
N SER A 478 -1.49 -20.03 4.87
CA SER A 478 -0.56 -21.12 5.18
C SER A 478 -1.13 -22.46 4.73
N ASP A 479 -0.31 -23.29 4.09
CA ASP A 479 -0.72 -24.61 3.55
C ASP A 479 -0.96 -25.69 4.63
N SER A 480 -0.60 -25.44 5.90
CA SER A 480 -0.78 -26.43 6.97
C SER A 480 -2.21 -26.41 7.53
N GLU A 481 -2.92 -27.55 7.41
CA GLU A 481 -4.26 -27.79 7.95
C GLU A 481 -4.35 -27.61 9.48
N GLU A 482 -3.23 -27.68 10.20
CA GLU A 482 -3.15 -27.55 11.65
C GLU A 482 -3.09 -26.08 12.15
N GLU A 483 -2.69 -25.12 11.31
CA GLU A 483 -2.61 -23.69 11.68
C GLU A 483 -3.51 -22.76 10.85
N GLY A 484 -3.84 -23.09 9.60
CA GLY A 484 -4.89 -22.48 8.79
C GLY A 484 -4.98 -20.94 8.76
N VAL A 485 -3.88 -20.20 8.97
CA VAL A 485 -3.93 -18.73 9.04
C VAL A 485 -4.19 -18.18 7.63
N ARG A 486 -5.21 -17.33 7.51
CA ARG A 486 -5.61 -16.68 6.26
C ARG A 486 -5.80 -15.18 6.48
N ILE A 487 -5.24 -14.40 5.58
CA ILE A 487 -5.30 -12.93 5.56
C ILE A 487 -5.94 -12.50 4.25
N ASN A 488 -7.20 -12.09 4.33
CA ASN A 488 -8.01 -11.69 3.18
C ASN A 488 -8.00 -10.16 3.00
N PHE A 489 -7.76 -9.71 1.78
CA PHE A 489 -7.79 -8.29 1.43
C PHE A 489 -9.18 -7.81 0.97
N GLY A 490 -10.15 -8.72 0.86
CA GLY A 490 -11.39 -8.47 0.16
C GLY A 490 -11.15 -8.39 -1.35
N GLU A 491 -11.96 -7.57 -2.02
CA GLU A 491 -11.90 -7.40 -3.48
C GLU A 491 -11.74 -5.92 -3.85
N CYS A 492 -10.91 -5.66 -4.86
CA CYS A 492 -10.92 -4.41 -5.61
C CYS A 492 -11.74 -4.64 -6.90
N VAL A 493 -13.00 -4.21 -6.87
CA VAL A 493 -13.97 -4.39 -7.95
C VAL A 493 -14.14 -3.08 -8.68
N SER A 494 -13.96 -3.11 -10.00
CA SER A 494 -14.13 -1.91 -10.81
C SER A 494 -14.63 -2.18 -12.22
N LYS A 495 -15.56 -1.33 -12.70
CA LYS A 495 -16.22 -1.49 -14.00
C LYS A 495 -15.85 -0.35 -14.94
N VAL A 496 -15.55 -0.66 -16.20
CA VAL A 496 -15.37 0.36 -17.24
C VAL A 496 -16.72 0.70 -17.89
N LEU A 497 -17.09 1.96 -17.90
CA LEU A 497 -18.29 2.49 -18.54
C LEU A 497 -17.96 3.07 -19.92
N PRO A 498 -18.93 3.15 -20.85
CA PRO A 498 -18.76 3.83 -22.12
C PRO A 498 -18.28 5.28 -21.96
N ALA A 499 -17.48 5.74 -22.92
CA ALA A 499 -17.04 7.12 -22.97
C ALA A 499 -18.26 8.07 -23.12
N THR A 500 -18.25 9.21 -22.42
CA THR A 500 -19.39 10.15 -22.46
C THR A 500 -19.61 10.74 -23.87
N HIS A 501 -20.86 11.09 -24.22
CA HIS A 501 -21.19 11.68 -25.52
C HIS A 501 -20.85 13.18 -25.65
N LYS A 502 -20.23 13.82 -24.66
CA LYS A 502 -19.82 15.22 -24.81
C LYS A 502 -18.77 15.33 -25.92
N PHE A 503 -19.18 15.97 -27.02
CA PHE A 503 -18.30 16.37 -28.11
C PHE A 503 -17.60 17.67 -27.70
N PHE A 504 -16.31 17.78 -28.02
CA PHE A 504 -15.56 19.03 -27.91
C PHE A 504 -15.63 19.78 -29.23
#